data_AF-A0A2U3Q5H9-F1
#
_entry.id   AF-A0A2U3Q5H9-F1
#
_cell.length_a   1.000
_cell.length_b   1.000
_cell.length_c   1.000
_cell.angle_alpha   90.00
_cell.angle_beta   90.00
_cell.angle_gamma   90.00
#
_symmetry.space_group_name_H-M   'P 1'
#
loop_
_entity.id
_entity.type
_entity.pdbx_description
1 polymer ?
#
loop_
_entity_poly.entity_id
_entity_poly.type
_entity_poly.pdbx_seq_one_letter_code
_entity_poly.pdbx_strand_id
1 'polypeptide(L)'
;MTPVSILLNIVWILIGGAWMAFGWLIAAIIMAITIIGLPWARAAFNIAVYTLLPFGSKAVSRYEVTGVEDIGTGPLGVIGNIIWFMLAGWWLALGHLVTALVLAVTIIGIPFAWAHLKLAGIALWPIGKVIVPA
;
A
#
# COMPACT_ATOMS: atom_id res chain seq x y z
N MET A 1 17.22 -8.31 2.52
CA MET A 1 16.86 -7.18 3.39
C MET A 1 18.04 -6.89 4.31
N THR A 2 18.34 -5.64 4.60
CA THR A 2 19.42 -5.29 5.53
C THR A 2 18.96 -5.56 6.98
N PRO A 3 19.88 -5.75 7.95
CA PRO A 3 19.53 -5.89 9.36
C PRO A 3 18.69 -4.71 9.89
N VAL A 4 18.97 -3.50 9.39
CA VAL A 4 18.20 -2.28 9.72
C VAL A 4 16.76 -2.39 9.26
N SER A 5 16.50 -2.85 8.03
CA SER A 5 15.13 -3.06 7.54
C SER A 5 14.35 -4.06 8.38
N ILE A 6 15.01 -5.13 8.85
CA ILE A 6 14.37 -6.14 9.71
C ILE A 6 13.95 -5.50 11.04
N LEU A 7 14.86 -4.75 11.69
CA LEU A 7 14.55 -4.06 12.94
C LEU A 7 13.39 -3.07 12.77
N LEU A 8 13.40 -2.26 11.71
CA LEU A 8 12.33 -1.30 11.43
C LEU A 8 11.00 -2.01 11.20
N ASN A 9 10.97 -3.13 10.48
CA ASN A 9 9.74 -3.91 10.28
C ASN A 9 9.20 -4.53 11.59
N ILE A 10 10.07 -4.99 12.48
CA ILE A 10 9.64 -5.50 13.80
C ILE A 10 8.94 -4.41 14.60
N VAL A 11 9.55 -3.22 14.68
CA VAL A 11 8.95 -2.08 15.39
C VAL A 11 7.66 -1.63 14.70
N TRP A 12 7.68 -1.53 13.38
CA TRP A 12 6.55 -1.13 12.53
C TRP A 12 5.29 -1.95 12.76
N ILE A 13 5.41 -3.27 12.83
CA ILE A 13 4.29 -4.19 13.07
C ILE A 13 3.55 -3.79 14.35
N LEU A 14 4.28 -3.41 15.40
CA LEU A 14 3.71 -3.09 16.71
C LEU A 14 3.03 -1.72 16.76
N ILE A 15 3.56 -0.72 16.04
CA ILE A 15 3.15 0.68 16.19
C ILE A 15 2.08 1.15 15.19
N GLY A 16 1.73 0.36 14.17
CA GLY A 16 0.69 0.73 13.21
C GLY A 16 0.64 -0.11 11.93
N GLY A 17 1.73 -0.79 11.60
CA GLY A 17 1.86 -1.61 10.40
C GLY A 17 0.84 -2.75 10.32
N ALA A 18 0.68 -3.50 11.40
CA ALA A 18 -0.25 -4.65 11.43
C ALA A 18 -1.71 -4.22 11.24
N TRP A 19 -2.13 -3.14 11.91
CA TRP A 19 -3.50 -2.63 11.80
C TRP A 19 -3.82 -2.14 10.38
N MET A 20 -2.92 -1.37 9.77
CA MET A 20 -3.16 -0.89 8.40
C MET A 20 -3.09 -2.03 7.37
N ALA A 21 -2.17 -3.00 7.54
CA ALA A 21 -2.13 -4.19 6.70
C ALA A 21 -3.43 -5.01 6.80
N PHE A 22 -4.02 -5.09 8.00
CA PHE A 22 -5.31 -5.72 8.20
C PHE A 22 -6.46 -4.96 7.51
N GLY A 23 -6.46 -3.62 7.56
CA GLY A 23 -7.41 -2.80 6.79
C GLY A 23 -7.35 -3.07 5.28
N TRP A 24 -6.14 -3.18 4.73
CA TRP A 24 -5.93 -3.60 3.34
C TRP A 24 -6.39 -5.03 3.06
N LEU A 25 -6.16 -5.96 3.98
CA LEU A 25 -6.62 -7.34 3.86
C LEU A 25 -8.15 -7.41 3.83
N ILE A 26 -8.84 -6.67 4.70
CA ILE A 26 -10.30 -6.56 4.67
C ILE A 26 -10.76 -6.02 3.33
N ALA A 27 -10.16 -4.94 2.82
CA ALA A 27 -10.48 -4.40 1.51
C ALA A 27 -10.28 -5.46 0.41
N ALA A 28 -9.17 -6.19 0.43
CA ALA A 28 -8.89 -7.26 -0.53
C ALA A 28 -9.94 -8.37 -0.50
N ILE A 29 -10.39 -8.79 0.70
CA ILE A 29 -11.44 -9.80 0.87
C ILE A 29 -12.78 -9.29 0.35
N ILE A 30 -13.18 -8.06 0.67
CA ILE A 30 -14.41 -7.44 0.16
C ILE A 30 -14.39 -7.38 -1.37
N MET A 31 -13.26 -6.96 -1.94
CA MET A 31 -13.05 -6.94 -3.39
C MET A 31 -13.17 -8.35 -3.97
N ALA A 32 -12.58 -9.37 -3.33
CA ALA A 32 -12.61 -10.74 -3.83
C ALA A 32 -14.02 -11.36 -3.82
N ILE A 33 -14.86 -11.01 -2.84
CA ILE A 33 -16.22 -11.56 -2.71
C ILE A 33 -17.20 -10.86 -3.67
N THR A 34 -16.94 -9.61 -4.03
CA THR A 34 -17.82 -8.85 -4.94
C THR A 34 -17.40 -9.07 -6.40
N ILE A 35 -18.37 -9.39 -7.26
CA ILE A 35 -18.13 -9.53 -8.71
C ILE A 35 -17.53 -8.25 -9.28
N ILE A 36 -18.02 -7.09 -8.82
CA ILE A 36 -17.52 -5.78 -9.24
C ILE A 36 -16.10 -5.55 -8.72
N GLY A 37 -15.79 -5.86 -7.45
CA GLY A 37 -14.48 -5.58 -6.86
C GLY A 37 -13.37 -6.56 -7.25
N LEU A 38 -13.70 -7.72 -7.81
CA LEU A 38 -12.76 -8.81 -8.10
C LEU A 38 -11.48 -8.38 -8.85
N PRO A 39 -11.53 -7.46 -9.85
CA PRO A 39 -10.33 -6.98 -10.54
C PRO A 39 -9.27 -6.32 -9.62
N TRP A 40 -9.69 -5.75 -8.48
CA TRP A 40 -8.81 -5.04 -7.55
C TRP A 40 -8.28 -5.90 -6.41
N ALA A 41 -8.87 -7.07 -6.17
CA ALA A 41 -8.56 -7.92 -5.02
C ALA A 41 -7.07 -8.26 -4.92
N ARG A 42 -6.44 -8.62 -6.06
CA ARG A 42 -5.01 -8.95 -6.11
C ARG A 42 -4.12 -7.74 -5.79
N ALA A 43 -4.46 -6.57 -6.32
CA ALA A 43 -3.70 -5.35 -6.04
C ALA A 43 -3.79 -4.98 -4.56
N ALA A 44 -5.00 -5.00 -3.99
CA ALA A 44 -5.23 -4.74 -2.57
C ALA A 44 -4.47 -5.72 -1.67
N PHE A 45 -4.49 -7.01 -1.99
CA PHE A 45 -3.74 -8.03 -1.24
C PHE A 45 -2.23 -7.80 -1.30
N ASN A 46 -1.69 -7.48 -2.48
CA ASN A 46 -0.26 -7.18 -2.63
C ASN A 46 0.17 -5.99 -1.77
N ILE A 47 -0.66 -4.93 -1.72
CA ILE A 47 -0.38 -3.78 -0.86
C ILE A 47 -0.60 -4.10 0.62
N ALA A 48 -1.50 -5.02 0.98
CA ALA A 48 -1.62 -5.51 2.35
C ALA A 48 -0.30 -6.14 2.84
N VAL A 49 0.29 -7.03 2.03
CA VAL A 49 1.58 -7.66 2.33
C VAL A 49 2.71 -6.62 2.38
N TYR A 50 2.72 -5.67 1.45
CA TYR A 50 3.71 -4.58 1.46
C TYR A 50 3.56 -3.69 2.70
N THR A 51 2.33 -3.38 3.10
CA THR A 51 2.03 -2.59 4.29
C THR A 51 2.47 -3.29 5.56
N LEU A 52 2.45 -4.63 5.60
CA LEU A 52 2.91 -5.40 6.75
C LEU A 52 4.43 -5.28 6.96
N LEU A 53 5.21 -5.27 5.87
CA LEU A 53 6.67 -5.26 5.90
C LEU A 53 7.26 -4.28 4.84
N PRO A 54 7.08 -2.96 5.00
CA PRO A 54 7.41 -2.01 3.94
C PRO A 54 8.92 -1.71 3.84
N PHE A 55 9.69 -1.91 4.91
CA PHE A 55 11.10 -1.51 4.93
C PHE A 55 11.98 -2.51 4.17
N GLY A 56 12.82 -2.00 3.26
CA GLY A 56 13.62 -2.82 2.34
C GLY A 56 12.90 -3.15 1.03
N SER A 57 11.72 -2.57 0.79
CA SER A 57 10.96 -2.72 -0.45
C SER A 57 10.40 -1.37 -0.92
N LYS A 58 10.22 -1.24 -2.23
CA LYS A 58 9.62 -0.06 -2.87
C LYS A 58 8.53 -0.48 -3.84
N ALA A 59 7.45 0.30 -3.85
CA ALA A 59 6.41 0.19 -4.87
C ALA A 59 6.78 1.06 -6.06
N VAL A 60 6.93 0.46 -7.23
CA VAL A 60 7.26 1.14 -8.49
C VAL A 60 6.22 0.82 -9.56
N SER A 61 6.19 1.57 -10.66
CA SER A 61 5.38 1.16 -11.81
C SER A 61 5.89 -0.18 -12.35
N ARG A 62 4.99 -1.09 -12.72
CA ARG A 62 5.40 -2.37 -13.34
C ARG A 62 6.14 -2.14 -14.65
N TYR A 63 5.77 -1.10 -15.39
CA TYR A 63 6.45 -0.68 -16.62
C TYR A 63 7.94 -0.36 -16.39
N GLU A 64 8.29 0.27 -15.26
CA GLU A 64 9.70 0.58 -14.92
C GLU A 64 10.54 -0.69 -14.73
N VAL A 65 9.90 -1.82 -14.43
CA VAL A 65 10.58 -3.11 -14.17
C VAL A 65 10.58 -4.00 -15.42
N THR A 66 9.47 -4.06 -16.14
CA THR A 66 9.30 -4.98 -17.28
C THR A 66 9.65 -4.34 -18.63
N GLY A 67 9.59 -3.00 -18.74
CA GLY A 67 9.68 -2.28 -20.01
C GLY A 67 8.47 -2.48 -20.95
N VAL A 68 7.43 -3.18 -20.48
CA VAL A 68 6.26 -3.56 -21.28
C VAL A 68 5.00 -2.98 -20.63
N GLU A 69 4.18 -2.30 -21.43
CA GLU A 69 2.89 -1.78 -20.98
C GLU A 69 1.88 -2.92 -20.83
N ASP A 70 1.12 -2.91 -19.74
CA ASP A 70 0.00 -3.80 -19.53
C ASP A 70 -1.29 -3.05 -19.17
N ILE A 71 -2.39 -3.79 -19.06
CA ILE A 71 -3.73 -3.27 -18.77
C ILE A 71 -3.73 -2.35 -17.54
N GLY A 72 -2.94 -2.68 -16.52
CA GLY A 72 -2.85 -1.92 -15.26
C GLY A 72 -1.90 -0.73 -15.30
N THR A 73 -0.96 -0.65 -16.26
CA THR A 73 -0.05 0.50 -16.40
C THR A 73 -0.52 1.52 -17.43
N GLY A 74 -1.46 1.16 -18.30
CA GLY A 74 -2.04 2.03 -19.34
C GLY A 74 -3.33 2.76 -18.92
N PRO A 75 -4.12 3.27 -19.90
CA PRO A 75 -5.34 4.05 -19.64
C PRO A 75 -6.42 3.29 -18.84
N LEU A 76 -6.55 1.98 -19.06
CA LEU A 76 -7.48 1.14 -18.29
C LEU A 76 -7.07 1.05 -16.81
N GLY A 77 -5.77 1.07 -16.53
CA GLY A 77 -5.23 1.14 -15.18
C GLY A 77 -5.59 2.44 -14.48
N VAL A 78 -5.59 3.57 -15.20
CA VAL A 78 -6.05 4.87 -14.68
C VAL A 78 -7.53 4.82 -14.31
N ILE A 79 -8.38 4.30 -15.21
CA ILE A 79 -9.82 4.12 -14.94
C ILE A 79 -10.01 3.20 -13.73
N GLY A 80 -9.26 2.10 -13.68
CA GLY A 80 -9.26 1.18 -12.54
C GLY A 80 -8.91 1.87 -11.22
N ASN A 81 -7.91 2.73 -11.25
CA ASN A 81 -7.47 3.53 -10.11
C ASN A 81 -8.52 4.57 -9.66
N ILE A 82 -9.26 5.19 -10.59
CA ILE A 82 -10.37 6.10 -10.25
C ILE A 82 -11.50 5.35 -9.55
N ILE A 83 -11.91 4.19 -10.08
CA ILE A 83 -12.95 3.36 -9.45
C ILE A 83 -12.47 2.87 -8.09
N TRP A 84 -11.22 2.40 -7.98
CA TRP A 84 -10.61 2.01 -6.72
C TRP A 84 -10.67 3.15 -5.68
N PHE A 85 -10.27 4.36 -6.09
CA PHE A 85 -10.28 5.51 -5.21
C PHE A 85 -11.66 5.70 -4.58
N MET A 86 -12.73 5.61 -5.36
CA MET A 86 -14.11 5.75 -4.88
C MET A 86 -14.53 4.62 -3.92
N LEU A 87 -14.10 3.39 -4.17
CA LEU A 87 -14.50 2.22 -3.38
C LEU A 87 -13.70 2.06 -2.08
N ALA A 88 -12.37 2.16 -2.17
CA ALA A 88 -11.44 1.76 -1.11
C ALA A 88 -10.29 2.74 -0.86
N GLY A 89 -9.77 3.37 -1.93
CA GLY A 89 -8.49 4.08 -1.86
C GLY A 89 -8.49 5.28 -0.92
N TRP A 90 -9.55 6.09 -0.90
CA TRP A 90 -9.56 7.33 -0.12
C TRP A 90 -9.56 7.10 1.40
N TRP A 91 -10.33 6.13 1.90
CA TRP A 91 -10.40 5.87 3.33
C TRP A 91 -9.21 5.05 3.85
N LEU A 92 -8.61 4.18 3.02
CA LEU A 92 -7.33 3.55 3.33
C LEU A 92 -6.20 4.60 3.40
N ALA A 93 -6.16 5.52 2.44
CA ALA A 93 -5.21 6.64 2.45
C ALA A 93 -5.41 7.53 3.69
N LEU A 94 -6.66 7.83 4.06
CA LEU A 94 -6.97 8.57 5.28
C LEU A 94 -6.50 7.83 6.54
N GLY A 95 -6.70 6.50 6.62
CA GLY A 95 -6.18 5.69 7.73
C GLY A 95 -4.66 5.78 7.87
N HIS A 96 -3.94 5.70 6.75
CA HIS A 96 -2.50 5.95 6.74
C HIS A 96 -2.15 7.37 7.17
N LEU A 97 -2.87 8.39 6.70
CA LEU A 97 -2.62 9.80 7.01
C LEU A 97 -2.81 10.09 8.52
N VAL A 98 -3.91 9.60 9.10
CA VAL A 98 -4.19 9.72 10.54
C VAL A 98 -3.10 9.03 11.36
N THR A 99 -2.70 7.81 10.96
CA THR A 99 -1.63 7.09 11.66
C THR A 99 -0.30 7.82 11.55
N ALA A 100 0.02 8.40 10.38
CA ALA A 100 1.21 9.21 10.19
C ALA A 100 1.21 10.43 11.12
N LEU A 101 0.09 11.13 11.24
CA LEU A 101 -0.05 12.29 12.13
C LEU A 101 0.18 11.91 13.60
N VAL A 102 -0.40 10.81 14.06
CA VAL A 102 -0.21 10.31 15.43
C VAL A 102 1.26 9.97 15.69
N LEU A 103 1.92 9.25 14.77
CA LEU A 103 3.33 8.88 14.94
C LEU A 103 4.27 10.08 14.87
N ALA A 104 3.93 11.10 14.07
CA ALA A 104 4.74 12.32 13.93
C ALA A 104 4.83 13.17 15.21
N VAL A 105 3.99 12.92 16.23
CA VAL A 105 4.05 13.59 17.54
C VAL A 105 5.37 13.30 18.27
N THR A 106 6.02 12.17 17.98
CA THR A 106 7.27 11.76 18.64
C THR A 106 8.42 11.72 17.65
N ILE A 107 9.63 12.10 18.10
CA ILE A 107 10.85 12.03 17.28
C ILE A 107 11.10 10.60 16.77
N ILE A 108 10.84 9.60 17.62
CA ILE A 108 10.99 8.17 17.29
C ILE A 108 9.99 7.72 16.22
N GLY A 109 8.79 8.30 16.20
CA GLY A 109 7.73 7.96 15.26
C GLY A 109 7.87 8.58 13.87
N ILE A 110 8.65 9.66 13.71
CA ILE A 110 8.83 10.37 12.43
C ILE A 110 9.23 9.45 11.26
N PRO A 111 10.21 8.52 11.38
CA PRO A 111 10.55 7.60 10.30
C PRO A 111 9.38 6.72 9.84
N PHE A 112 8.51 6.33 10.77
CA PHE A 112 7.34 5.49 10.50
C PHE A 112 6.17 6.30 9.96
N ALA A 113 6.00 7.54 10.43
CA ALA A 113 5.07 8.49 9.84
C ALA A 113 5.36 8.67 8.35
N TRP A 114 6.64 8.80 7.98
CA TRP A 114 7.05 8.89 6.58
C TRP A 114 6.70 7.63 5.77
N ALA A 115 6.82 6.45 6.36
CA ALA A 115 6.39 5.20 5.72
C ALA A 115 4.87 5.17 5.49
N HIS A 116 4.07 5.62 6.48
CA HIS A 116 2.62 5.75 6.29
C HIS A 116 2.25 6.75 5.20
N LEU A 117 2.94 7.89 5.07
CA LEU A 117 2.68 8.86 4.00
C LEU A 117 2.94 8.26 2.60
N LYS A 118 4.01 7.47 2.45
CA LYS A 118 4.28 6.73 1.20
C LYS A 118 3.16 5.73 0.89
N LEU A 119 2.74 4.97 1.91
CA LEU A 119 1.66 4.00 1.76
C LEU A 119 0.31 4.68 1.49
N ALA A 120 0.05 5.88 2.02
CA ALA A 120 -1.12 6.67 1.69
C ALA A 120 -1.15 7.03 0.20
N GLY A 121 -0.01 7.44 -0.38
CA GLY A 121 0.10 7.68 -1.82
C GLY A 121 -0.17 6.43 -2.66
N ILE A 122 0.33 5.27 -2.23
CA ILE A 122 0.06 3.98 -2.88
C ILE A 122 -1.41 3.55 -2.71
N ALA A 123 -2.04 3.89 -1.57
CA ALA A 123 -3.43 3.57 -1.29
C ALA A 123 -4.40 4.23 -2.26
N LEU A 124 -4.07 5.43 -2.75
CA LEU A 124 -4.86 6.11 -3.75
C LEU A 124 -4.81 5.39 -5.11
N TRP A 125 -3.63 4.88 -5.50
CA TRP A 125 -3.36 4.43 -6.86
C TRP A 125 -2.57 3.09 -6.92
N PRO A 126 -3.14 1.97 -6.45
CA PRO A 126 -2.41 0.70 -6.34
C PRO A 126 -2.30 -0.05 -7.68
N ILE A 127 -3.15 0.25 -8.66
CA ILE A 127 -3.16 -0.46 -9.95
C ILE A 127 -1.92 -0.07 -10.77
N GLY A 128 -1.32 -1.08 -11.43
CA GLY A 128 -0.09 -0.92 -12.20
C GLY A 128 1.19 -0.92 -11.36
N LYS A 129 1.10 -1.08 -10.03
CA LYS A 129 2.26 -1.14 -9.15
C LYS A 129 2.79 -2.57 -8.96
N VAL A 130 4.08 -2.65 -8.71
CA VAL A 130 4.78 -3.86 -8.28
C VAL A 130 5.73 -3.53 -7.13
N ILE A 131 5.88 -4.48 -6.21
CA ILE A 131 6.78 -4.35 -5.05
C ILE A 131 8.10 -5.03 -5.38
N VAL A 132 9.19 -4.28 -5.29
CA VAL A 132 10.55 -4.76 -5.55
C VAL A 132 11.47 -4.45 -4.36
N PRO A 133 12.60 -5.16 -4.20
CA PRO A 133 13.62 -4.77 -3.24
C PRO A 133 14.06 -3.31 -3.44
N ALA A 134 14.22 -2.59 -2.33
CA ALA A 134 14.70 -1.20 -2.33
C ALA A 134 16.22 -1.13 -2.44
#